data_AF-A0A2D7ZCR6-F1
#
_entry.id   AF-A0A2D7ZCR6-F1
#
_cell.length_a   1.000
_cell.length_b   1.000
_cell.length_c   1.000
_cell.angle_alpha   90.00
_cell.angle_beta   90.00
_cell.angle_gamma   90.00
#
_symmetry.space_group_name_H-M   'P 1'
#
loop_
_entity.id
_entity.type
_entity.pdbx_description
1 polymer ?
#
loop_
_entity_poly.entity_id
_entity_poly.type
_entity_poly.pdbx_seq_one_letter_code
_entity_poly.pdbx_strand_id
1 'polypeptide(L)'
;IKEKNLKNHYRDALFQARRQFFGIQNTGKTEFKSNSRLMPQSDTKSSFLVAADEKTVSAQIRESTVIAVLMNFPELIEIFYDELIMIDLASPDCDLILKELVKLDNGTKAEIKNELMEKIGGEKVEKLLSLSHLRVLPCLRVKGTIEMGQQTLREELAKLNSERGLSVEVDEINNTPPEEWHERDFSRLGMANNAKQRTVSSVQEDTINYEQAQNGLNINREERLKLDEIRKTISFDKKKS
;
A
#
# COMPACT_ATOMS: atom_id res chain seq x y z
N ILE A 1 17.11 53.26 8.58
CA ILE A 1 16.28 52.53 9.58
C ILE A 1 15.91 51.20 8.93
N LYS A 2 16.46 50.07 9.41
CA LYS A 2 16.15 48.73 8.88
C LYS A 2 14.94 48.19 9.65
N GLU A 3 13.79 48.11 9.01
CA GLU A 3 12.57 47.62 9.66
C GLU A 3 12.66 46.11 9.93
N LYS A 4 12.59 45.76 11.22
CA LYS A 4 12.83 44.41 11.76
C LYS A 4 11.65 43.43 11.50
N ASN A 5 10.61 43.86 10.77
CA ASN A 5 9.34 43.13 10.61
C ASN A 5 8.95 42.77 9.18
N LEU A 6 9.76 43.13 8.18
CA LEU A 6 9.44 42.86 6.77
C LEU A 6 9.27 41.36 6.48
N LYS A 7 10.10 40.52 7.12
CA LYS A 7 10.04 39.06 6.99
C LYS A 7 8.73 38.46 7.53
N ASN A 8 8.16 39.06 8.56
CA ASN A 8 6.89 38.59 9.14
C ASN A 8 5.73 38.96 8.23
N HIS A 9 5.71 40.18 7.69
CA HIS A 9 4.71 40.60 6.71
C HIS A 9 4.69 39.73 5.45
N TYR A 10 5.86 39.35 4.91
CA TYR A 10 5.92 38.44 3.78
C TYR A 10 5.49 37.01 4.14
N ARG A 11 5.82 36.53 5.35
CA ARG A 11 5.34 35.23 5.83
C ARG A 11 3.82 35.19 5.93
N ASP A 12 3.23 36.25 6.47
CA ASP A 12 1.78 36.34 6.65
C ASP A 12 1.06 36.46 5.31
N ALA A 13 1.62 37.23 4.37
CA ALA A 13 1.10 37.35 3.01
C ALA A 13 1.17 36.00 2.26
N LEU A 14 2.29 35.26 2.36
CA LEU A 14 2.41 33.93 1.76
C LEU A 14 1.45 32.91 2.38
N PHE A 15 1.25 32.98 3.70
CA PHE A 15 0.29 32.12 4.40
C PHE A 15 -1.15 32.41 3.94
N GLN A 16 -1.51 33.68 3.81
CA GLN A 16 -2.82 34.10 3.31
C GLN A 16 -3.03 33.67 1.85
N ALA A 17 -2.05 33.87 0.97
CA ALA A 17 -2.11 33.42 -0.42
C ALA A 17 -2.29 31.90 -0.51
N ARG A 18 -1.50 31.13 0.24
CA ARG A 18 -1.65 29.66 0.29
C ARG A 18 -3.05 29.25 0.75
N ARG A 19 -3.60 29.93 1.76
CA ARG A 19 -4.94 29.64 2.28
C ARG A 19 -6.04 30.02 1.28
N GLN A 20 -5.87 31.08 0.50
CA GLN A 20 -6.83 31.49 -0.52
C GLN A 20 -6.89 30.52 -1.70
N PHE A 21 -5.73 30.04 -2.17
CA PHE A 21 -5.66 29.16 -3.35
C PHE A 21 -5.83 27.67 -3.04
N PHE A 22 -5.37 27.21 -1.86
CA PHE A 22 -5.34 25.79 -1.50
C PHE A 22 -6.11 25.46 -0.21
N GLY A 23 -6.69 26.46 0.45
CA GLY A 23 -7.54 26.22 1.62
C GLY A 23 -8.93 25.77 1.19
N ILE A 24 -9.52 24.86 1.96
CA ILE A 24 -10.93 24.51 1.82
C ILE A 24 -11.75 25.76 2.17
N GLN A 25 -12.36 26.36 1.16
CA GLN A 25 -13.31 27.45 1.33
C GLN A 25 -14.60 26.83 1.87
N ASN A 26 -14.82 26.89 3.19
CA ASN A 26 -16.11 26.52 3.77
C ASN A 26 -17.15 27.58 3.40
N THR A 27 -17.62 27.55 2.15
CA THR A 27 -18.74 28.35 1.67
C THR A 27 -20.03 27.61 2.00
N GLY A 28 -20.79 28.16 2.95
CA GLY A 28 -22.15 27.73 3.23
C GLY A 28 -22.27 26.83 4.46
N LYS A 29 -22.97 27.34 5.48
CA LYS A 29 -23.58 26.49 6.52
C LYS A 29 -24.71 25.70 5.87
N THR A 30 -24.39 24.53 5.35
CA THR A 30 -25.40 23.49 5.09
C THR A 30 -25.42 22.62 6.35
N GLU A 31 -26.49 22.74 7.14
CA GLU A 31 -26.73 21.86 8.29
C GLU A 31 -26.98 20.43 7.78
N PHE A 32 -25.90 19.68 7.62
CA PHE A 32 -25.97 18.24 7.48
C PHE A 32 -26.21 17.67 8.88
N LYS A 33 -27.47 17.29 9.19
CA LYS A 33 -27.79 16.50 10.37
C LYS A 33 -27.19 15.10 10.22
N SER A 34 -25.89 14.99 10.49
CA SER A 34 -25.25 13.70 10.74
C SER A 34 -25.47 13.33 12.21
N ASN A 35 -26.46 12.48 12.46
CA ASN A 35 -26.47 11.64 13.64
C ASN A 35 -25.39 10.57 13.47
N SER A 36 -24.14 10.94 13.70
CA SER A 36 -23.06 10.05 14.17
C SER A 36 -21.79 10.89 14.37
N ARG A 37 -21.64 11.49 15.56
CA ARG A 37 -20.30 11.80 16.06
C ARG A 37 -19.65 10.48 16.48
N LEU A 38 -19.18 9.71 15.50
CA LEU A 38 -18.04 8.84 15.76
C LEU A 38 -16.83 9.78 15.83
N MET A 39 -16.60 10.32 17.02
CA MET A 39 -15.31 10.95 17.30
C MET A 39 -14.25 9.86 17.06
N PRO A 40 -13.15 10.15 16.34
CA PRO A 40 -12.03 9.22 16.29
C PRO A 40 -11.60 8.99 17.74
N GLN A 41 -11.85 7.79 18.28
CA GLN A 41 -11.38 7.48 19.61
C GLN A 41 -9.85 7.53 19.57
N SER A 42 -9.25 8.15 20.58
CA SER A 42 -7.80 8.13 20.80
C SER A 42 -7.24 6.70 20.77
N ASP A 43 -8.08 5.70 21.06
CA ASP A 43 -7.75 4.28 21.01
C ASP A 43 -7.61 3.69 19.60
N THR A 44 -8.13 4.35 18.56
CA THR A 44 -7.98 3.85 17.18
C THR A 44 -6.56 4.08 16.63
N LYS A 45 -5.74 4.90 17.32
CA LYS A 45 -4.32 5.15 16.94
C LYS A 45 -3.30 4.40 17.80
N SER A 46 -3.70 3.74 18.89
CA SER A 46 -2.77 3.31 19.94
C SER A 46 -2.55 1.79 20.08
N SER A 47 -3.24 0.92 19.35
CA SER A 47 -3.28 -0.51 19.77
C SER A 47 -2.35 -1.50 19.05
N PHE A 48 -1.46 -1.09 18.14
CA PHE A 48 -0.44 -2.03 17.60
C PHE A 48 0.80 -1.33 17.02
N LEU A 49 0.59 -0.25 16.26
CA LEU A 49 1.65 0.51 15.59
C LEU A 49 2.58 1.29 16.53
N VAL A 50 2.18 1.52 17.79
CA VAL A 50 2.93 2.36 18.73
C VAL A 50 3.87 1.55 19.64
N ALA A 51 3.67 0.22 19.75
CA ALA A 51 4.40 -0.63 20.70
C ALA A 51 5.45 -1.54 20.04
N ALA A 52 5.39 -1.71 18.72
CA ALA A 52 6.29 -2.57 17.95
C ALA A 52 7.04 -1.75 16.90
N ASP A 53 8.25 -2.19 16.54
CA ASP A 53 9.04 -1.59 15.47
C ASP A 53 8.21 -1.57 14.17
N GLU A 54 8.20 -0.44 13.46
CA GLU A 54 7.39 -0.20 12.28
C GLU A 54 7.65 -1.28 11.22
N LYS A 55 8.91 -1.71 11.10
CA LYS A 55 9.34 -2.80 10.21
C LYS A 55 8.60 -4.10 10.53
N THR A 56 8.60 -4.51 11.80
CA THR A 56 7.97 -5.75 12.27
C THR A 56 6.46 -5.73 12.07
N VAL A 57 5.80 -4.62 12.39
CA VAL A 57 4.36 -4.48 12.17
C VAL A 57 4.02 -4.55 10.68
N SER A 58 4.80 -3.87 9.85
CA SER A 58 4.57 -3.87 8.42
C SER A 58 4.72 -5.28 7.85
N ALA A 59 5.77 -6.03 8.22
CA ALA A 59 5.95 -7.42 7.81
C ALA A 59 4.72 -8.28 8.20
N GLN A 60 4.28 -8.23 9.46
CA GLN A 60 3.12 -9.01 9.92
C GLN A 60 1.82 -8.68 9.17
N ILE A 61 1.61 -7.41 8.80
CA ILE A 61 0.46 -6.99 7.97
C ILE A 61 0.54 -7.66 6.59
N ARG A 62 1.72 -7.69 5.97
CA ARG A 62 1.92 -8.31 4.65
C ARG A 62 1.78 -9.83 4.72
N GLU A 63 2.43 -10.47 5.69
CA GLU A 63 2.34 -11.92 5.88
C GLU A 63 0.90 -12.38 6.09
N SER A 64 0.16 -11.73 6.99
CA SER A 64 -1.26 -12.05 7.20
C SER A 64 -2.12 -11.79 5.96
N THR A 65 -1.77 -10.78 5.15
CA THR A 65 -2.43 -10.51 3.87
C THR A 65 -2.18 -11.63 2.86
N VAL A 66 -0.93 -12.08 2.71
CA VAL A 66 -0.56 -13.22 1.85
C VAL A 66 -1.39 -14.45 2.23
N ILE A 67 -1.40 -14.82 3.51
CA ILE A 67 -2.17 -15.97 3.99
C ILE A 67 -3.66 -15.83 3.70
N ALA A 68 -4.26 -14.68 4.02
CA ALA A 68 -5.69 -14.46 3.82
C ALA A 68 -6.09 -14.49 2.33
N VAL A 69 -5.24 -13.99 1.44
CA VAL A 69 -5.46 -14.05 -0.01
C VAL A 69 -5.40 -15.49 -0.51
N LEU A 70 -4.39 -16.27 -0.11
CA LEU A 70 -4.27 -17.68 -0.49
C LEU A 70 -5.42 -18.54 0.03
N MET A 71 -5.89 -18.29 1.25
CA MET A 71 -7.09 -18.96 1.79
C MET A 71 -8.36 -18.62 0.99
N ASN A 72 -8.43 -17.44 0.38
CA ASN A 72 -9.58 -17.00 -0.40
C ASN A 72 -9.51 -17.43 -1.87
N PHE A 73 -8.29 -17.52 -2.43
CA PHE A 73 -7.99 -17.90 -3.80
C PHE A 73 -6.90 -18.98 -3.81
N PRO A 74 -7.25 -20.24 -3.51
CA PRO A 74 -6.30 -21.34 -3.39
C PRO A 74 -5.56 -21.63 -4.70
N GLU A 75 -6.19 -21.37 -5.84
CA GLU A 75 -5.56 -21.53 -7.15
C GLU A 75 -4.31 -20.66 -7.36
N LEU A 76 -4.13 -19.60 -6.55
CA LEU A 76 -2.91 -18.78 -6.60
C LEU A 76 -1.68 -19.50 -6.02
N ILE A 77 -1.86 -20.56 -5.24
CA ILE A 77 -0.74 -21.35 -4.68
C ILE A 77 0.08 -21.95 -5.82
N GLU A 78 -0.58 -22.51 -6.83
CA GLU A 78 0.10 -23.09 -8.00
C GLU A 78 0.82 -22.01 -8.83
N ILE A 79 0.22 -20.83 -8.95
CA ILE A 79 0.79 -19.72 -9.75
C ILE A 79 2.06 -19.14 -9.11
N PHE A 80 2.12 -19.07 -7.77
CA PHE A 80 3.23 -18.48 -7.02
C PHE A 80 4.04 -19.51 -6.22
N TYR A 81 4.00 -20.78 -6.65
CA TYR A 81 4.57 -21.89 -5.87
C TYR A 81 6.04 -21.67 -5.52
N ASP A 82 6.85 -21.23 -6.49
CA ASP A 82 8.28 -21.00 -6.29
C ASP A 82 8.54 -19.87 -5.27
N GLU A 83 7.81 -18.76 -5.38
CA GLU A 83 7.93 -17.66 -4.41
C GLU A 83 7.45 -18.09 -3.01
N LEU A 84 6.39 -18.88 -2.92
CA LEU A 84 5.82 -19.34 -1.64
C LEU A 84 6.68 -20.41 -0.94
N ILE A 85 7.52 -21.15 -1.66
CA ILE A 85 8.49 -22.05 -1.04
C ILE A 85 9.70 -21.30 -0.50
N MET A 86 10.12 -20.25 -1.21
CA MET A 86 11.30 -19.47 -0.86
C MET A 86 11.02 -18.38 0.16
N ILE A 87 9.74 -18.05 0.40
CA ILE A 87 9.36 -17.04 1.37
C ILE A 87 9.70 -17.49 2.79
N ASP A 88 10.18 -16.55 3.59
CA ASP A 88 10.44 -16.74 5.00
C ASP A 88 9.56 -15.76 5.77
N LEU A 89 8.60 -16.31 6.50
CA LEU A 89 7.60 -15.57 7.26
C LEU A 89 8.07 -15.45 8.71
N ALA A 90 8.18 -14.22 9.22
CA ALA A 90 8.57 -13.95 10.58
C ALA A 90 7.50 -14.37 11.60
N SER A 91 6.22 -14.37 11.21
CA SER A 91 5.11 -14.84 12.04
C SER A 91 5.01 -16.37 12.03
N PRO A 92 5.23 -17.05 13.18
CA PRO A 92 5.14 -18.51 13.24
C PRO A 92 3.75 -19.04 12.88
N ASP A 93 2.69 -18.29 13.21
CA ASP A 93 1.32 -18.70 12.85
C ASP A 93 1.09 -18.60 11.34
N CYS A 94 1.63 -17.59 10.67
CA CYS A 94 1.52 -17.47 9.21
C CYS A 94 2.34 -18.55 8.49
N ASP A 95 3.56 -18.82 8.96
CA ASP A 95 4.43 -19.90 8.45
C ASP A 95 3.75 -21.28 8.58
N LEU A 96 3.18 -21.59 9.74
CA LEU A 96 2.43 -22.83 9.96
C LEU A 96 1.22 -22.94 9.03
N ILE A 97 0.44 -21.86 8.87
CA ILE A 97 -0.73 -21.86 7.97
C ILE A 97 -0.31 -22.02 6.52
N LEU A 98 0.75 -21.35 6.06
CA LEU A 98 1.25 -21.50 4.69
C LEU A 98 1.68 -22.95 4.41
N LYS A 99 2.44 -23.55 5.33
CA LYS A 99 2.91 -24.93 5.20
C LYS A 99 1.79 -25.95 5.08
N GLU A 100 0.68 -25.73 5.78
CA GLU A 100 -0.49 -26.59 5.61
C GLU A 100 -1.27 -26.25 4.36
N LEU A 101 -1.46 -24.97 4.02
CA LEU A 101 -2.14 -24.54 2.78
C LEU A 101 -1.52 -25.17 1.53
N VAL A 102 -0.18 -25.20 1.44
CA VAL A 102 0.54 -25.77 0.29
C VAL A 102 0.36 -27.29 0.17
N LYS A 103 -0.03 -27.99 1.25
CA LYS A 103 -0.28 -29.43 1.25
C LYS A 103 -1.74 -29.78 0.94
N LEU A 104 -2.65 -28.81 0.98
CA LEU A 104 -4.06 -29.03 0.71
C LEU A 104 -4.30 -29.12 -0.80
N ASP A 105 -5.19 -30.01 -1.20
CA ASP A 105 -5.70 -30.00 -2.57
C ASP A 105 -6.59 -28.76 -2.78
N ASN A 106 -6.68 -28.31 -4.03
CA ASN A 106 -7.54 -27.20 -4.40
C ASN A 106 -9.02 -27.55 -4.10
N GLY A 107 -9.55 -26.98 -3.03
CA GLY A 107 -10.95 -27.12 -2.60
C GLY A 107 -11.68 -25.78 -2.56
N THR A 108 -12.94 -25.79 -2.15
CA THR A 108 -13.67 -24.54 -1.91
C THR A 108 -13.08 -23.81 -0.70
N LYS A 109 -13.24 -22.48 -0.67
CA LYS A 109 -12.82 -21.64 0.47
C LYS A 109 -13.30 -22.16 1.84
N ALA A 110 -14.53 -22.69 1.90
CA ALA A 110 -15.10 -23.18 3.14
C ALA A 110 -14.42 -24.48 3.62
N GLU A 111 -14.10 -25.38 2.68
CA GLU A 111 -13.40 -26.64 2.97
C GLU A 111 -11.99 -26.36 3.47
N ILE A 112 -11.22 -25.52 2.76
CA ILE A 112 -9.85 -25.16 3.14
C ILE A 112 -9.80 -24.52 4.53
N LYS A 113 -10.74 -23.62 4.82
CA LYS A 113 -10.83 -23.01 6.14
C LYS A 113 -11.07 -24.05 7.23
N ASN A 114 -12.02 -24.96 7.03
CA ASN A 114 -12.34 -25.99 8.01
C ASN A 114 -11.16 -26.95 8.22
N GLU A 115 -10.51 -27.38 7.14
CA GLU A 115 -9.34 -28.27 7.23
C GLU A 115 -8.16 -27.62 7.97
N LEU A 116 -7.91 -26.32 7.74
CA LEU A 116 -6.90 -25.58 8.48
C LEU A 116 -7.26 -25.45 9.96
N MET A 117 -8.54 -25.24 10.29
CA MET A 117 -9.00 -25.17 11.67
C MET A 117 -8.83 -26.50 12.40
N GLU A 118 -9.05 -27.62 11.72
CA GLU A 118 -8.83 -28.97 12.27
C GLU A 118 -7.34 -29.29 12.47
N LYS A 119 -6.48 -28.92 11.51
CA LYS A 119 -5.05 -29.27 11.55
C LYS A 119 -4.22 -28.38 12.48
N ILE A 120 -4.46 -27.06 12.49
CA ILE A 120 -3.62 -26.06 13.18
C ILE A 120 -4.30 -25.51 14.43
N GLY A 121 -5.63 -25.65 14.50
CA GLY A 121 -6.46 -25.12 15.59
C GLY A 121 -7.23 -23.88 15.17
N GLY A 122 -8.54 -23.88 15.46
CA GLY A 122 -9.47 -22.81 15.07
C GLY A 122 -9.06 -21.42 15.58
N GLU A 123 -8.54 -21.32 16.80
CA GLU A 123 -8.15 -20.03 17.41
C GLU A 123 -7.17 -19.24 16.54
N LYS A 124 -6.14 -19.90 15.98
CA LYS A 124 -5.11 -19.24 15.18
C LYS A 124 -5.66 -18.71 13.86
N VAL A 125 -6.47 -19.54 13.18
CA VAL A 125 -7.10 -19.19 11.90
C VAL A 125 -8.11 -18.07 12.10
N GLU A 126 -8.94 -18.13 13.13
CA GLU A 126 -9.92 -17.09 13.45
C GLU A 126 -9.26 -15.78 13.84
N LYS A 127 -8.20 -15.83 14.65
CA LYS A 127 -7.41 -14.66 15.03
C LYS A 127 -6.85 -13.97 13.78
N LEU A 128 -6.24 -14.71 12.85
CA LEU A 128 -5.73 -14.14 11.59
C LEU A 128 -6.85 -13.49 10.78
N LEU A 129 -7.95 -14.19 10.55
CA LEU A 129 -9.07 -13.67 9.75
C LEU A 129 -9.81 -12.50 10.42
N SER A 130 -9.66 -12.33 11.74
CA SER A 130 -10.25 -11.21 12.49
C SER A 130 -9.48 -9.88 12.34
N LEU A 131 -8.28 -9.91 11.75
CA LEU A 131 -7.42 -8.74 11.62
C LEU A 131 -8.11 -7.62 10.79
N SER A 132 -8.06 -6.40 11.32
CA SER A 132 -8.87 -5.30 10.83
C SER A 132 -8.50 -4.85 9.41
N HIS A 133 -7.21 -4.92 9.05
CA HIS A 133 -6.70 -4.56 7.71
C HIS A 133 -7.15 -5.53 6.62
N LEU A 134 -7.41 -6.79 6.95
CA LEU A 134 -7.89 -7.75 5.95
C LEU A 134 -9.28 -7.39 5.43
N ARG A 135 -10.11 -6.74 6.25
CA ARG A 135 -11.48 -6.34 5.88
C ARG A 135 -11.51 -5.23 4.83
N VAL A 136 -10.42 -4.47 4.66
CA VAL A 136 -10.36 -3.37 3.68
C VAL A 136 -9.77 -3.81 2.33
N LEU A 137 -9.15 -4.99 2.26
CA LEU A 137 -8.56 -5.52 1.03
C LEU A 137 -9.64 -5.77 -0.04
N PRO A 138 -9.58 -5.15 -1.23
CA PRO A 138 -10.59 -5.29 -2.27
C PRO A 138 -10.84 -6.75 -2.69
N CYS A 139 -9.76 -7.53 -2.82
CA CYS A 139 -9.80 -8.93 -3.23
C CYS A 139 -10.50 -9.86 -2.22
N LEU A 140 -10.61 -9.48 -0.94
CA LEU A 140 -11.28 -10.28 0.10
C LEU A 140 -12.75 -9.92 0.32
N ARG A 141 -13.25 -8.90 -0.38
CA ARG A 141 -14.65 -8.46 -0.29
C ARG A 141 -15.55 -9.30 -1.21
N VAL A 142 -16.87 -9.11 -1.09
CA VAL A 142 -17.89 -9.85 -1.86
C VAL A 142 -17.68 -9.79 -3.39
N LYS A 143 -17.11 -8.70 -3.91
CA LYS A 143 -16.82 -8.52 -5.34
C LYS A 143 -15.34 -8.75 -5.69
N GLY A 144 -14.56 -9.34 -4.79
CA GLY A 144 -13.16 -9.66 -5.04
C GLY A 144 -13.04 -10.71 -6.15
N THR A 145 -12.06 -10.53 -7.03
CA THR A 145 -11.76 -11.47 -8.11
C THR A 145 -10.37 -12.06 -7.94
N ILE A 146 -10.12 -13.18 -8.62
CA ILE A 146 -8.81 -13.83 -8.63
C ILE A 146 -7.72 -12.88 -9.14
N GLU A 147 -8.00 -12.04 -10.14
CA GLU A 147 -7.03 -11.09 -10.67
C GLU A 147 -6.63 -10.03 -9.63
N MET A 148 -7.58 -9.57 -8.81
CA MET A 148 -7.28 -8.69 -7.68
C MET A 148 -6.44 -9.41 -6.63
N GLY A 149 -6.75 -10.68 -6.36
CA GLY A 149 -5.97 -11.54 -5.47
C GLY A 149 -4.54 -11.71 -5.96
N GLN A 150 -4.37 -12.03 -7.25
CA GLN A 150 -3.09 -12.20 -7.90
C GLN A 150 -2.24 -10.93 -7.85
N GLN A 151 -2.85 -9.77 -8.14
CA GLN A 151 -2.17 -8.48 -8.04
C GLN A 151 -1.73 -8.18 -6.60
N THR A 152 -2.65 -8.35 -5.63
CA THR A 152 -2.35 -8.15 -4.21
C THR A 152 -1.21 -9.06 -3.76
N LEU A 153 -1.28 -10.34 -4.10
CA LEU A 153 -0.27 -11.33 -3.71
C LEU A 153 1.09 -10.99 -4.31
N ARG A 154 1.16 -10.66 -5.61
CA ARG A 154 2.39 -10.22 -6.27
C ARG A 154 3.03 -9.04 -5.56
N GLU A 155 2.23 -8.03 -5.22
CA GLU A 155 2.71 -6.84 -4.53
C GLU A 155 3.24 -7.14 -3.13
N GLU A 156 2.49 -7.91 -2.34
CA GLU A 156 2.89 -8.22 -0.96
C GLU A 156 4.12 -9.14 -0.90
N LEU A 157 4.23 -10.12 -1.80
CA LEU A 157 5.44 -10.95 -1.95
C LEU A 157 6.64 -10.11 -2.37
N ALA A 158 6.50 -9.18 -3.33
CA ALA A 158 7.58 -8.30 -3.75
C ALA A 158 8.07 -7.38 -2.61
N LYS A 159 7.15 -6.84 -1.81
CA LYS A 159 7.48 -6.01 -0.64
C LYS A 159 8.23 -6.81 0.42
N LEU A 160 7.76 -8.02 0.75
CA LEU A 160 8.44 -8.92 1.70
C LEU A 160 9.85 -9.29 1.21
N ASN A 161 9.99 -9.70 -0.05
CA ASN A 161 11.27 -10.10 -0.62
C ASN A 161 12.28 -8.94 -0.70
N SER A 162 11.84 -7.75 -1.12
CA SER A 162 12.73 -6.58 -1.19
C SER A 162 13.17 -6.08 0.19
N GLU A 163 12.28 -6.16 1.20
CA GLU A 163 12.61 -5.83 2.58
C GLU A 163 13.60 -6.81 3.19
N ARG A 164 13.42 -8.11 2.93
CA ARG A 164 14.38 -9.15 3.34
C ARG A 164 15.72 -8.96 2.65
N GLY A 165 15.74 -8.79 1.33
CA GLY A 165 16.96 -8.57 0.57
C GLY A 165 17.76 -7.39 1.09
N LEU A 166 17.11 -6.26 1.35
CA LEU A 166 17.78 -5.11 1.97
C LEU A 166 18.31 -5.41 3.38
N SER A 167 17.56 -6.16 4.19
CA SER A 167 18.02 -6.54 5.54
C SER A 167 19.28 -7.39 5.47
N VAL A 168 19.33 -8.39 4.58
CA VAL A 168 20.50 -9.25 4.39
C VAL A 168 21.73 -8.43 3.98
N GLU A 169 21.59 -7.51 3.03
CA GLU A 169 22.71 -6.67 2.61
C GLU A 169 23.22 -5.74 3.72
N VAL A 170 22.31 -5.19 4.53
CA VAL A 170 22.67 -4.37 5.69
C VAL A 170 23.39 -5.22 6.74
N ASP A 171 22.88 -6.42 7.01
CA ASP A 171 23.45 -7.33 8.00
C ASP A 171 24.83 -7.84 7.56
N GLU A 172 25.02 -8.15 6.28
CA GLU A 172 26.33 -8.53 5.73
C GLU A 172 27.36 -7.42 5.89
N ILE A 173 27.02 -6.17 5.56
CA ILE A 173 27.93 -5.03 5.73
C ILE A 173 28.24 -4.78 7.21
N ASN A 174 27.23 -4.84 8.08
CA ASN A 174 27.41 -4.64 9.52
C ASN A 174 28.31 -5.71 10.17
N ASN A 175 28.28 -6.94 9.64
CA ASN A 175 29.10 -8.04 10.12
C ASN A 175 30.49 -8.12 9.44
N THR A 176 30.76 -7.25 8.47
CA THR A 176 32.04 -7.19 7.75
C THR A 176 32.90 -6.04 8.32
N PRO A 177 34.17 -6.28 8.70
CA PRO A 177 35.07 -5.22 9.14
C PRO A 177 35.24 -4.13 8.07
N PRO A 178 35.34 -2.83 8.44
CA PRO A 178 35.48 -1.74 7.48
C PRO A 178 36.67 -1.88 6.53
N GLU A 179 37.74 -2.56 6.95
CA GLU A 179 38.94 -2.83 6.15
C GLU A 179 38.68 -3.81 5.00
N GLU A 180 37.63 -4.62 5.10
CA GLU A 180 37.25 -5.65 4.12
C GLU A 180 36.15 -5.17 3.15
N TRP A 181 35.62 -3.97 3.33
CA TRP A 181 34.56 -3.44 2.46
C TRP A 181 35.03 -3.22 1.02
N HIS A 182 34.19 -3.59 0.06
CA HIS A 182 34.41 -3.40 -1.36
C HIS A 182 33.30 -2.58 -2.01
N GLU A 183 33.60 -1.97 -3.17
CA GLU A 183 32.60 -1.21 -3.94
C GLU A 183 31.38 -2.06 -4.32
N ARG A 184 31.59 -3.36 -4.56
CA ARG A 184 30.51 -4.30 -4.88
C ARG A 184 29.49 -4.43 -3.75
N ASP A 185 29.90 -4.29 -2.48
CA ASP A 185 28.99 -4.38 -1.34
C ASP A 185 28.05 -3.17 -1.31
N PHE A 186 28.59 -1.97 -1.51
CA PHE A 186 27.77 -0.76 -1.62
C PHE A 186 26.89 -0.73 -2.88
N SER A 187 27.39 -1.31 -3.99
CA SER A 187 26.60 -1.47 -5.21
C SER A 187 25.39 -2.37 -4.95
N ARG A 188 25.60 -3.51 -4.28
CA ARG A 188 24.56 -4.48 -3.93
C ARG A 188 23.57 -3.92 -2.91
N LEU A 189 24.05 -3.22 -1.88
CA LEU A 189 23.21 -2.48 -0.93
C LEU A 189 22.35 -1.42 -1.64
N GLY A 190 22.95 -0.66 -2.57
CA GLY A 190 22.25 0.32 -3.38
C GLY A 190 21.16 -0.33 -4.26
N MET A 191 21.45 -1.47 -4.86
CA MET A 191 20.48 -2.26 -5.63
C MET A 191 19.32 -2.74 -4.76
N ALA A 192 19.60 -3.30 -3.58
CA ALA A 192 18.57 -3.77 -2.66
C ALA A 192 17.68 -2.62 -2.15
N ASN A 193 18.28 -1.47 -1.83
CA ASN A 193 17.52 -0.29 -1.43
C ASN A 193 16.63 0.23 -2.57
N ASN A 194 17.16 0.30 -3.80
CA ASN A 194 16.39 0.68 -4.98
C ASN A 194 15.24 -0.31 -5.24
N ALA A 195 15.46 -1.61 -5.06
CA ALA A 195 14.42 -2.63 -5.20
C ALA A 195 13.29 -2.40 -4.17
N LYS A 196 13.63 -2.15 -2.90
CA LYS A 196 12.64 -1.79 -1.86
C LYS A 196 11.88 -0.53 -2.25
N GLN A 197 12.57 0.53 -2.66
CA GLN A 197 11.93 1.79 -3.06
C GLN A 197 10.94 1.60 -4.21
N ARG A 198 11.26 0.78 -5.21
CA ARG A 198 10.34 0.49 -6.32
C ARG A 198 9.02 -0.13 -5.86
N THR A 199 9.05 -1.01 -4.85
CA THR A 199 7.82 -1.64 -4.31
C THR A 199 6.94 -0.68 -3.51
N VAL A 200 7.52 0.42 -3.01
CA VAL A 200 6.78 1.49 -2.33
C VAL A 200 6.23 2.48 -3.37
N SER A 201 7.02 2.82 -4.38
CA SER A 201 6.66 3.81 -5.40
C SER A 201 5.69 3.28 -6.47
N SER A 202 5.63 1.97 -6.73
CA SER A 202 4.66 1.39 -7.69
C SER A 202 3.21 1.73 -7.33
N VAL A 203 2.92 1.87 -6.03
CA VAL A 203 1.62 2.35 -5.51
C VAL A 203 1.26 3.76 -6.01
N GLN A 204 2.25 4.60 -6.31
CA GLN A 204 2.05 5.97 -6.77
C GLN A 204 1.90 6.06 -8.30
N GLU A 205 2.51 5.16 -9.06
CA GLU A 205 2.53 5.19 -10.53
C GLU A 205 1.35 4.42 -11.17
N ASP A 206 0.84 3.37 -10.52
CA ASP A 206 -0.21 2.47 -11.05
C ASP A 206 -1.64 3.07 -11.12
N THR A 207 -1.80 4.37 -10.88
CA THR A 207 -3.11 5.06 -11.04
C THR A 207 -3.20 5.91 -12.30
N ILE A 208 -2.17 5.94 -13.16
CA ILE A 208 -2.20 6.75 -14.37
C ILE A 208 -2.65 5.89 -15.57
N ASN A 209 -3.95 5.93 -15.86
CA ASN A 209 -4.49 5.41 -17.11
C ASN A 209 -4.04 6.31 -18.27
N TYR A 210 -3.19 5.81 -19.16
CA TYR A 210 -2.80 6.51 -20.38
C TYR A 210 -3.73 6.12 -21.55
N GLU A 211 -4.21 7.11 -22.30
CA GLU A 211 -4.92 6.93 -23.57
C GLU A 211 -4.02 7.44 -24.72
N GLN A 212 -4.04 6.76 -25.87
CA GLN A 212 -3.31 7.21 -27.05
C GLN A 212 -4.09 8.33 -27.75
N ALA A 213 -3.46 9.49 -27.92
CA ALA A 213 -4.06 10.62 -28.61
C ALA A 213 -4.06 10.45 -30.14
N GLN A 214 -4.80 11.31 -30.84
CA GLN A 214 -4.90 11.29 -32.31
C GLN A 214 -3.55 11.47 -33.03
N ASN A 215 -2.55 12.05 -32.37
CA ASN A 215 -1.18 12.18 -32.87
C ASN A 215 -0.26 11.00 -32.49
N GLY A 216 -0.81 9.95 -31.88
CA GLY A 216 -0.09 8.73 -31.49
C GLY A 216 0.66 8.80 -30.16
N LEU A 217 0.70 9.96 -29.48
CA LEU A 217 1.35 10.13 -28.18
C LEU A 217 0.45 9.63 -27.04
N ASN A 218 1.06 9.02 -26.02
CA ASN A 218 0.36 8.62 -24.80
C ASN A 218 0.07 9.85 -23.93
N ILE A 219 -1.20 10.06 -23.59
CA ILE A 219 -1.66 11.18 -22.76
C ILE A 219 -2.38 10.61 -21.54
N ASN A 220 -2.14 11.20 -20.37
CA ASN A 220 -2.85 10.85 -19.15
C ASN A 220 -4.36 11.14 -19.32
N ARG A 221 -5.20 10.11 -19.10
CA ARG A 221 -6.66 10.18 -19.25
C ARG A 221 -7.29 11.27 -18.39
N GLU A 222 -6.81 11.44 -17.16
CA GLU A 222 -7.34 12.48 -16.26
C GLU A 222 -7.03 13.88 -16.77
N GLU A 223 -5.84 14.10 -17.34
CA GLU A 223 -5.46 15.38 -17.93
C GLU A 223 -6.30 15.68 -19.17
N ARG A 224 -6.58 14.66 -20.02
CA ARG A 224 -7.45 14.81 -21.18
C ARG A 224 -8.87 15.22 -20.78
N LEU A 225 -9.43 14.56 -19.76
CA LEU A 225 -10.77 14.86 -19.25
C LEU A 225 -10.85 16.27 -18.65
N LYS A 226 -9.85 16.68 -17.85
CA LYS A 226 -9.75 18.06 -17.32
C LYS A 226 -9.67 19.09 -18.44
N LEU A 227 -8.91 18.80 -19.50
CA LEU A 227 -8.82 19.68 -20.66
C LEU A 227 -10.15 19.78 -21.42
N ASP A 228 -10.87 18.67 -21.58
CA ASP A 228 -12.21 18.65 -22.19
C ASP A 228 -13.23 19.45 -21.36
N GLU A 229 -13.16 19.37 -20.03
CA GLU A 229 -13.97 20.20 -19.13
C GLU A 229 -13.67 21.69 -19.32
N ILE A 230 -12.39 22.09 -19.27
CA ILE A 230 -11.98 23.48 -19.48
C ILE A 230 -12.47 24.01 -20.83
N ARG A 231 -12.35 23.20 -21.90
CA ARG A 231 -12.84 23.58 -23.23
C ARG A 231 -14.34 23.86 -23.27
N LYS A 232 -15.15 23.08 -22.55
CA LYS A 232 -16.60 23.29 -22.47
C LYS A 232 -16.97 24.59 -21.75
N THR A 233 -16.15 25.02 -20.79
CA THR A 233 -16.38 26.24 -20.01
C THR A 233 -15.98 27.53 -20.74
N ILE A 234 -15.19 27.45 -21.82
CA ILE A 234 -14.78 28.63 -22.59
C ILE A 234 -15.92 29.03 -23.54
N SER A 235 -16.74 30.01 -23.12
CA SER A 235 -17.71 30.67 -24.00
C SER A 235 -17.01 31.71 -24.88
N PHE A 236 -16.94 31.47 -26.19
CA PHE A 236 -16.44 32.44 -27.16
C PHE A 236 -17.53 33.43 -27.57
N ASP A 237 -18.02 34.23 -26.64
CA ASP A 237 -18.92 35.33 -26.99
C ASP A 237 -18.10 36.51 -27.50
N LYS A 238 -17.84 36.50 -28.81
CA LYS A 238 -17.15 37.58 -29.50
C LYS A 238 -18.16 38.73 -29.61
N LYS A 239 -18.15 39.66 -28.65
CA LYS A 239 -18.86 40.94 -28.75
C LYS A 239 -18.51 41.58 -30.10
N LYS A 240 -19.44 41.54 -31.06
CA LYS A 240 -19.39 42.41 -32.25
C LYS A 240 -19.57 43.83 -31.74
N SER A 241 -18.49 44.62 -31.80
CA SER A 241 -18.58 46.07 -31.82
C SER A 241 -18.97 46.55 -33.21
#